data_AF-M3H4E3-F1
#
_entry.id   AF-M3H4E3-F1
#
_cell.length_a   1.000
_cell.length_b   1.000
_cell.length_c   1.000
_cell.angle_alpha   90.00
_cell.angle_beta   90.00
_cell.angle_gamma   90.00
#
_symmetry.space_group_name_H-M   'P 1'
#
loop_
_entity.id
_entity.type
_entity.pdbx_description
1 polymer ?
#
loop_
_entity_poly.entity_id
_entity_poly.type
_entity_poly.pdbx_seq_one_letter_code
_entity_poly.pdbx_strand_id
1 'polypeptide(L)'
;MGIVTNESEIPGRKKLTDRLYSYIQQFLYKENSKADVVGILQNVNRKNTKVVLGEKEVTWYGRHFVKEKSVNLIFRLGFLHSFK
;
A
#
# COMPACT_ATOMS: atom_id res chain seq x y z
N MET A 1 3.21 3.94 -1.43
CA MET A 1 4.07 3.61 -0.27
C MET A 1 3.40 2.50 0.53
N GLY A 2 4.16 1.52 1.00
CA GLY A 2 3.67 0.40 1.82
C GLY A 2 4.50 0.27 3.10
N ILE A 3 3.90 -0.29 4.14
CA ILE A 3 4.58 -0.61 5.39
C ILE A 3 4.86 -2.12 5.39
N VAL A 4 6.12 -2.51 5.57
CA VAL A 4 6.53 -3.92 5.69
C VAL A 4 6.81 -4.22 7.15
N THR A 5 6.10 -5.18 7.72
CA THR A 5 6.27 -5.57 9.13
C THR A 5 6.29 -7.07 9.32
N ASN A 6 6.96 -7.50 10.39
CA ASN A 6 6.90 -8.86 10.93
C ASN A 6 5.68 -9.09 11.84
N GLU A 7 5.04 -8.02 12.31
CA GLU A 7 3.84 -8.12 13.15
C GLU A 7 2.56 -8.31 12.32
N SER A 8 1.64 -9.16 12.82
CA SER A 8 0.33 -9.38 12.18
C SER A 8 -0.64 -8.24 12.40
N GLU A 9 -0.51 -7.57 13.56
CA GLU A 9 -1.28 -6.40 13.93
C GLU A 9 -0.35 -5.33 14.46
N ILE A 10 -0.66 -4.09 14.10
CA ILE A 10 0.11 -2.93 14.52
C ILE A 10 -0.75 -2.10 15.46
N PRO A 11 -0.38 -2.00 16.76
CA PRO A 11 -1.08 -1.15 17.70
C PRO A 11 -1.17 0.28 17.18
N GLY A 12 -2.35 0.89 17.32
CA GLY A 12 -2.56 2.26 16.83
C GLY A 12 -2.57 2.39 15.31
N ARG A 13 -2.87 1.31 14.57
CA ARG A 13 -2.96 1.29 13.09
C ARG A 13 -3.63 2.52 12.49
N LYS A 14 -4.79 2.94 13.04
CA LYS A 14 -5.52 4.12 12.55
C LYS A 14 -4.66 5.38 12.62
N LYS A 15 -4.07 5.67 13.79
CA LYS A 15 -3.20 6.83 13.99
C LYS A 15 -1.95 6.79 13.10
N LEU A 16 -1.39 5.61 12.88
CA LEU A 16 -0.26 5.43 11.95
C LEU A 16 -0.68 5.67 10.49
N THR A 17 -1.84 5.16 10.11
CA THR A 17 -2.43 5.36 8.77
C THR A 17 -2.67 6.84 8.51
N ASP A 18 -3.29 7.55 9.45
CA ASP A 18 -3.56 8.98 9.35
C ASP A 18 -2.25 9.78 9.23
N ARG A 19 -1.25 9.49 10.08
CA ARG A 19 0.07 10.14 10.02
C ARG A 19 0.78 9.90 8.70
N LEU A 20 0.80 8.65 8.21
CA LEU A 20 1.43 8.31 6.95
C LEU A 20 0.71 8.99 5.77
N TYR A 21 -0.62 8.97 5.77
CA TYR A 21 -1.42 9.66 4.76
C TYR A 21 -1.09 11.15 4.73
N SER A 22 -1.11 11.83 5.89
CA SER A 22 -0.76 13.26 5.98
C SER A 22 0.66 13.54 5.51
N TYR A 23 1.63 12.70 5.88
CA TYR A 23 3.02 12.86 5.45
C TYR A 23 3.15 12.78 3.92
N ILE A 24 2.53 11.77 3.30
CA ILE A 24 2.57 11.61 1.84
C ILE A 24 1.87 12.77 1.15
N GLN A 25 0.71 13.20 1.65
CA GLN A 25 0.00 14.36 1.09
C GLN A 25 0.85 15.64 1.13
N GLN A 26 1.54 15.89 2.26
CA GLN A 26 2.46 17.02 2.37
C GLN A 26 3.65 16.91 1.42
N PHE A 27 4.21 15.71 1.25
CA PHE A 27 5.28 15.45 0.29
C PHE A 27 4.82 15.73 -1.14
N LEU A 28 3.67 15.17 -1.56
CA LEU A 28 3.13 15.37 -2.90
C LEU A 28 2.81 16.83 -3.19
N TYR A 29 2.29 17.56 -2.20
CA TYR A 29 2.07 18.99 -2.30
C TYR A 29 3.38 19.77 -2.53
N LYS A 30 4.43 19.48 -1.75
CA LYS A 30 5.74 20.13 -1.90
C LYS A 30 6.37 19.89 -3.27
N GLU A 31 6.19 18.70 -3.82
CA GLU A 31 6.68 18.32 -5.15
C GLU A 31 5.78 18.83 -6.30
N ASN A 32 4.74 19.62 -6.03
CA ASN A 32 3.73 20.05 -7.01
C ASN A 32 3.15 18.87 -7.83
N SER A 33 3.06 17.69 -7.22
CA SER A 33 2.61 16.47 -7.89
C SER A 33 1.09 16.46 -8.04
N LYS A 34 0.60 15.94 -9.18
CA LYS A 34 -0.83 15.65 -9.40
C LYS A 34 -1.24 14.26 -8.94
N ALA A 35 -0.33 13.52 -8.31
CA ALA A 35 -0.62 12.17 -7.86
C ALA A 35 -1.50 12.19 -6.60
N ASP A 36 -2.36 11.17 -6.47
CA ASP A 36 -3.22 10.96 -5.31
C ASP A 36 -2.89 9.65 -4.60
N VAL A 37 -3.02 9.66 -3.28
CA VAL A 37 -2.92 8.43 -2.47
C VAL A 37 -4.22 7.66 -2.55
N VAL A 38 -4.23 6.59 -3.34
CA VAL A 38 -5.43 5.74 -3.55
C VAL A 38 -5.55 4.57 -2.58
N GLY A 39 -4.46 4.25 -1.86
CA GLY A 39 -4.46 3.17 -0.88
C GLY A 39 -3.16 3.07 -0.09
N ILE A 40 -3.25 2.52 1.12
CA ILE A 40 -2.12 2.16 1.98
C ILE A 40 -2.30 0.70 2.39
N LEU A 41 -1.25 -0.09 2.17
CA LEU A 41 -1.26 -1.54 2.33
C LEU A 41 -0.08 -1.95 3.23
N GLN A 42 -0.32 -2.98 4.03
CA GLN A 42 0.69 -3.66 4.83
C GLN A 42 0.94 -5.04 4.23
N ASN A 43 2.20 -5.32 3.94
CA ASN A 43 2.67 -6.66 3.58
C ASN A 43 3.29 -7.30 4.82
N VAL A 44 2.68 -8.37 5.32
CA VAL A 44 3.12 -9.10 6.50
C VAL A 44 3.99 -10.26 6.06
N ASN A 45 5.30 -10.14 6.26
CA ASN A 45 6.27 -11.18 5.94
C ASN A 45 7.00 -11.62 7.20
N ARG A 46 6.67 -12.82 7.68
CA ARG A 46 7.29 -13.42 8.88
C ARG A 46 8.38 -14.43 8.55
N LYS A 47 8.54 -14.77 7.28
CA LYS A 47 9.49 -15.80 6.85
C LYS A 47 10.89 -15.19 6.79
N ASN A 48 11.90 -15.96 7.24
CA ASN A 48 13.30 -15.62 6.99
C ASN A 48 13.65 -15.96 5.53
N THR A 49 13.29 -15.06 4.61
CA THR A 49 13.47 -15.22 3.17
C THR A 49 13.92 -13.91 2.53
N LYS A 50 14.61 -14.02 1.39
CA LYS A 50 14.94 -12.86 0.54
C LYS A 50 13.74 -12.33 -0.26
N VAL A 51 12.60 -13.03 -0.22
CA VAL A 51 11.37 -12.63 -0.91
C VAL A 51 10.69 -11.51 -0.13
N VAL A 52 10.32 -10.42 -0.82
CA VAL A 52 9.68 -9.24 -0.19
C VAL A 52 8.22 -9.51 0.15
N LEU A 53 7.50 -10.24 -0.71
CA LEU A 53 6.09 -10.57 -0.50
C LEU A 53 5.93 -11.60 0.62
N GLY A 54 5.05 -11.25 1.55
CA GLY A 54 4.74 -12.08 2.70
C GLY A 54 3.54 -12.98 2.50
N GLU A 55 3.08 -13.56 3.60
CA GLU A 55 1.92 -14.46 3.62
C GLU A 55 0.58 -13.74 3.51
N LYS A 56 0.54 -12.44 3.84
CA LYS A 56 -0.69 -11.68 3.94
C LYS A 56 -0.51 -10.22 3.55
N GLU A 57 -1.51 -9.68 2.88
CA GLU A 57 -1.69 -8.24 2.69
C GLU A 57 -2.90 -7.75 3.47
N VAL A 58 -2.76 -6.59 4.10
CA VAL A 58 -3.83 -5.93 4.84
C VAL A 58 -3.98 -4.50 4.33
N THR A 59 -5.17 -4.16 3.85
CA THR A 59 -5.50 -2.79 3.49
C THR A 59 -5.74 -1.96 4.73
N TRP A 60 -4.98 -0.88 4.88
CA TRP A 60 -5.13 0.08 5.97
C TRP A 60 -5.96 1.29 5.56
N TYR A 61 -5.87 1.69 4.30
CA TYR A 61 -6.62 2.82 3.75
C TYR A 61 -6.92 2.59 2.26
N GLY A 62 -8.06 3.12 1.80
CA GLY A 62 -8.41 3.17 0.39
C GLY A 62 -8.58 1.79 -0.24
N ARG A 63 -8.03 1.62 -1.43
CA ARG A 63 -8.17 0.40 -2.24
C ARG A 63 -6.88 -0.42 -2.22
N HIS A 64 -7.02 -1.74 -2.32
CA HIS A 64 -5.91 -2.69 -2.52
C HIS A 64 -5.44 -2.81 -3.98
N PHE A 65 -5.92 -1.91 -4.86
CA PHE A 65 -5.57 -1.90 -6.26
C PHE A 65 -5.54 -0.48 -6.81
N VAL A 66 -4.72 -0.26 -7.82
CA VAL A 66 -4.72 0.93 -8.66
C VAL A 66 -5.55 0.65 -9.90
N LYS A 67 -6.39 1.62 -10.31
CA LYS A 67 -7.04 1.57 -11.62
C LYS A 67 -6.17 2.34 -12.60
N GLU A 68 -5.80 1.70 -13.69
CA GLU A 68 -5.06 2.33 -14.77
C GLU A 68 -5.85 2.18 -16.06
N LYS A 69 -5.98 3.27 -16.81
CA LYS A 69 -6.65 3.26 -18.11
C LYS A 69 -5.58 3.37 -19.19
N SER A 70 -5.51 2.37 -20.05
CA SER A 70 -4.69 2.43 -21.26
C SER A 70 -5.61 2.22 -22.45
N VAL A 71 -5.66 3.22 -23.34
CA VAL A 71 -6.58 3.29 -24.48
C VAL A 71 -8.04 3.06 -24.04
N ASN A 72 -8.61 1.90 -24.37
CA ASN A 72 -9.99 1.52 -24.08
C ASN A 72 -10.11 0.44 -22.99
N LEU A 73 -8.99 0.06 -22.37
CA LEU A 73 -8.94 -0.97 -21.33
C LEU A 73 -8.76 -0.33 -19.96
N ILE A 74 -9.48 -0.87 -18.97
CA ILE A 74 -9.35 -0.50 -17.56
C ILE A 74 -8.72 -1.67 -16.82
N PHE A 75 -7.49 -1.48 -16.38
CA PHE A 75 -6.75 -2.44 -15.58
C PHE A 75 -6.98 -2.18 -14.09
N ARG A 76 -7.13 -3.24 -13.31
CA ARG A 76 -7.04 -3.19 -11.85
C ARG A 76 -5.75 -3.92 -11.45
N LEU A 77 -4.75 -3.15 -11.05
CA LEU A 77 -3.45 -3.66 -10.62
C LEU A 77 -3.47 -3.82 -9.11
N GLY A 78 -3.60 -5.06 -8.64
CA GLY A 78 -3.36 -5.42 -7.25
C GLY A 78 -1.87 -5.51 -6.96
N PHE A 79 -1.47 -5.33 -5.70
CA PHE A 79 -0.06 -5.37 -5.30
C PHE A 79 0.49 -6.79 -5.06
N LEU A 80 -0.39 -7.79 -5.03
CA LEU A 80 -0.03 -9.19 -4.80
C LEU A 80 -0.41 -10.10 -5.97
N HIS A 81 0.59 -10.68 -6.62
CA HIS A 81 0.48 -11.95 -7.33
C HIS A 81 0.98 -13.04 -6.37
N SER A 82 0.06 -13.72 -5.68
CA SER A 82 0.39 -15.04 -5.11
C SER A 82 0.21 -16.04 -6.26
N PHE A 83 1.31 -16.60 -6.77
CA PHE A 83 1.22 -17.90 -7.45
C PHE A 83 0.61 -18.86 -6.42
N LYS A 84 -0.59 -19.36 -6.72
CA LYS A 84 -1.15 -20.52 -6.06
C LYS A 84 -0.64 -21.75 -6.78
#